data_AF-A0A973KQA6-F1
#
_entry.id   AF-A0A973KQA6-F1
#
_cell.length_a   1.000
_cell.length_b   1.000
_cell.length_c   1.000
_cell.angle_alpha   90.00
_cell.angle_beta   90.00
_cell.angle_gamma   90.00
#
_symmetry.space_group_name_H-M   'P 1'
#
loop_
_entity.id
_entity.type
_entity.pdbx_description
1 polymer ?
#
loop_
_entity_poly.entity_id
_entity_poly.type
_entity_poly.pdbx_seq_one_letter_code
_entity_poly.pdbx_strand_id
1 'polypeptide(L)'
;MRQYDPDLTPPWKRQAPAPEVPAEPDLVVEEVTTGFCGAVIRCEKTAQGPTVTLEDRFGKHRVFPMEPRGFLLEGRVVTLIRPRAAAPTGPRRTASGSLALPQARARVARAGRIYVEGRHDAELVERVWGDDLRIEGVVVEYLEGIDDLPAIVRDFSPGPDARLGVLVDHLVPGTKESRIAAEVTGEHVLIVGHPYIDVWEAVKPSSVGIPAWPTVPRGQDWKTGVCRALGWPENTGAAWQRILSSVRSYKDLEPALLGRVEELIDHVTVGGPAGP
;
A
#
# COMPACT_ATOMS: atom_id res chain seq x y z
N MET A 1 24.58 -21.65 -36.31
CA MET A 1 25.14 -22.67 -35.40
C MET A 1 23.99 -23.52 -34.88
N ARG A 2 23.89 -24.79 -35.31
CA ARG A 2 22.92 -25.75 -34.74
C ARG A 2 23.53 -26.29 -33.43
N GLN A 3 22.86 -26.06 -32.31
CA GLN A 3 23.23 -26.70 -31.04
C GLN A 3 23.05 -28.21 -31.18
N TYR A 4 24.13 -28.93 -30.92
CA TYR A 4 24.11 -30.38 -30.74
C TYR A 4 23.54 -30.66 -29.35
N ASP A 5 22.39 -31.30 -29.29
CA ASP A 5 21.84 -31.89 -28.07
C ASP A 5 22.54 -33.25 -27.87
N PRO A 6 23.25 -33.50 -26.75
CA PRO A 6 24.04 -34.72 -26.56
C PRO A 6 23.19 -35.97 -26.28
N ASP A 7 21.86 -35.85 -26.18
CA ASP A 7 20.98 -36.97 -25.90
C ASP A 7 20.60 -37.76 -27.17
N LEU A 8 21.28 -38.89 -27.37
CA LEU A 8 21.08 -39.84 -28.47
C LEU A 8 19.92 -40.83 -28.21
N THR A 9 19.07 -40.60 -27.20
CA THR A 9 17.97 -41.51 -26.87
C THR A 9 16.84 -41.43 -27.92
N PRO A 10 16.47 -42.55 -28.58
CA PRO A 10 15.41 -42.55 -29.58
C PRO A 10 14.07 -42.08 -28.99
N PRO A 11 13.28 -41.25 -29.70
CA PRO A 11 12.06 -40.66 -29.15
C PRO A 11 11.03 -41.69 -28.63
N TRP A 12 11.02 -42.89 -29.22
CA TRP A 12 10.13 -44.00 -28.84
C TRP A 12 10.58 -44.78 -27.58
N LYS A 13 11.78 -44.50 -27.05
CA LYS A 13 12.30 -45.04 -25.77
C LYS A 13 12.18 -44.06 -24.60
N ARG A 14 11.74 -42.82 -24.83
CA ARG A 14 11.55 -41.86 -23.73
C ARG A 14 10.29 -42.24 -22.96
N GLN A 15 10.45 -42.62 -21.69
CA GLN A 15 9.31 -42.75 -20.79
C GLN A 15 8.63 -41.38 -20.66
N ALA A 16 7.31 -41.35 -20.84
CA ALA A 16 6.55 -40.14 -20.61
C ALA A 16 6.73 -39.69 -19.14
N PRO A 17 6.99 -38.40 -18.88
CA PRO A 17 7.06 -37.89 -17.52
C PRO A 17 5.77 -38.20 -16.77
N ALA A 18 5.86 -38.55 -15.48
CA ALA A 18 4.66 -38.72 -14.67
C ALA A 18 3.94 -37.38 -14.52
N PRO A 19 2.60 -37.38 -14.43
CA PRO A 19 1.84 -36.17 -14.14
C PRO A 19 2.38 -35.48 -12.88
N GLU A 20 2.59 -34.17 -12.98
CA GLU A 20 2.94 -33.35 -11.83
C GLU A 20 1.69 -32.97 -11.06
N VAL A 21 1.72 -33.16 -9.74
CA VAL A 21 0.60 -32.84 -8.84
C VAL A 21 1.10 -31.89 -7.74
N PRO A 22 0.47 -30.73 -7.55
CA PRO A 22 0.77 -29.85 -6.42
C PRO A 22 0.51 -30.57 -5.09
N ALA A 23 1.50 -30.58 -4.20
CA ALA A 23 1.37 -31.11 -2.84
C ALA A 23 0.57 -30.14 -1.96
N GLU A 24 -0.72 -30.02 -2.24
CA GLU A 24 -1.66 -29.21 -1.46
C GLU A 24 -1.95 -29.85 -0.10
N PRO A 25 -2.21 -29.06 0.95
CA PRO A 25 -2.65 -29.60 2.23
C PRO A 25 -3.84 -30.56 2.07
N ASP A 26 -3.84 -31.63 2.87
CA ASP A 26 -4.84 -32.69 2.87
C ASP A 26 -4.87 -33.60 1.63
N LEU A 27 -4.01 -33.37 0.63
CA LEU A 27 -3.83 -34.30 -0.48
C LEU A 27 -3.29 -35.64 0.05
N VAL A 28 -4.02 -36.73 -0.17
CA VAL A 28 -3.61 -38.07 0.25
C VAL A 28 -2.82 -38.76 -0.85
N VAL A 29 -1.60 -39.16 -0.54
CA VAL A 29 -0.69 -39.84 -1.46
C VAL A 29 0.00 -41.01 -0.77
N GLU A 30 0.51 -41.93 -1.57
CA GLU A 30 1.35 -43.05 -1.11
C GLU A 30 2.77 -42.89 -1.66
N GLU A 31 3.80 -43.02 -0.83
CA GLU A 31 5.18 -43.00 -1.30
C GLU A 31 5.59 -44.38 -1.87
N VAL A 32 6.14 -44.39 -3.09
CA VAL A 32 6.31 -45.61 -3.92
C VAL A 32 7.25 -46.66 -3.33
N THR A 33 8.27 -46.25 -2.56
CA THR A 33 9.30 -47.15 -2.04
C THR A 33 8.86 -47.84 -0.75
N THR A 34 8.21 -47.07 0.15
CA THR A 34 7.87 -47.53 1.49
C THR A 34 6.40 -47.86 1.66
N GLY A 35 5.54 -47.55 0.68
CA GLY A 35 4.10 -47.78 0.73
C GLY A 35 3.40 -46.94 1.80
N PHE A 36 4.03 -45.84 2.25
CA PHE A 36 3.47 -45.00 3.30
C PHE A 36 2.41 -44.09 2.72
N CYS A 37 1.17 -44.28 3.15
CA CYS A 37 0.01 -43.51 2.73
C CYS A 37 -0.36 -42.48 3.80
N GLY A 38 -0.47 -41.21 3.39
CA GLY A 38 -0.82 -40.12 4.30
C GLY A 38 -1.21 -38.83 3.59
N ALA A 39 -1.83 -37.93 4.34
CA ALA A 39 -2.21 -36.59 3.91
C ALA A 39 -1.01 -35.64 3.98
N VAL A 40 -0.84 -34.79 2.96
CA VAL A 40 0.16 -33.71 2.98
C VAL A 40 -0.19 -32.71 4.07
N ILE A 41 0.73 -32.54 5.02
CA ILE A 41 0.58 -31.53 6.09
C ILE A 41 1.61 -30.40 5.97
N ARG A 42 2.69 -30.61 5.22
CA ARG A 42 3.78 -29.63 5.09
C ARG A 42 4.63 -29.87 3.85
N CYS A 43 5.07 -28.80 3.19
CA CYS A 43 6.12 -28.84 2.17
C CYS A 43 7.26 -27.89 2.50
N GLU A 44 8.48 -28.38 2.48
CA GLU A 44 9.68 -27.62 2.85
C GLU A 44 10.71 -27.62 1.73
N LYS A 45 11.60 -26.63 1.74
CA LYS A 45 12.80 -26.62 0.88
C LYS A 45 13.99 -26.88 1.79
N THR A 46 14.66 -28.01 1.58
CA THR A 46 15.90 -28.37 2.28
C THR A 46 17.12 -28.11 1.39
N ALA A 47 18.32 -28.26 1.94
CA ALA A 47 19.57 -28.15 1.17
C ALA A 47 19.69 -29.23 0.08
N GLN A 48 19.03 -30.37 0.27
CA GLN A 48 19.05 -31.53 -0.62
C GLN A 48 17.90 -31.51 -1.64
N GLY A 49 16.91 -30.63 -1.47
CA GLY A 49 15.76 -30.54 -2.37
C GLY A 49 14.44 -30.27 -1.64
N PRO A 50 13.32 -30.18 -2.37
CA PRO A 50 12.00 -30.09 -1.77
C PRO A 50 11.60 -31.38 -1.06
N THR A 51 10.98 -31.26 0.11
CA THR A 51 10.45 -32.39 0.89
C THR A 51 8.99 -32.17 1.23
N VAL A 52 8.25 -33.26 1.41
CA VAL A 52 6.86 -33.28 1.86
C VAL A 52 6.73 -34.10 3.14
N THR A 53 5.96 -33.59 4.09
CA THR A 53 5.59 -34.32 5.31
C THR A 53 4.19 -34.86 5.14
N LEU A 54 4.05 -36.18 5.32
CA LEU A 54 2.79 -36.90 5.27
C LEU A 54 2.37 -37.35 6.67
N GLU A 55 1.08 -37.21 6.98
CA GLU A 55 0.43 -37.74 8.18
C GLU A 55 -0.47 -38.93 7.83
N ASP A 56 -0.27 -40.07 8.48
CA ASP A 56 -1.18 -41.22 8.32
C ASP A 56 -2.44 -41.12 9.20
N ARG A 57 -3.39 -42.04 9.01
CA ARG A 57 -4.66 -42.10 9.77
C ARG A 57 -4.50 -42.29 11.29
N PHE A 58 -3.32 -42.64 11.77
CA PHE A 58 -3.01 -42.81 13.19
C PHE A 58 -2.19 -41.63 13.74
N GLY A 59 -2.02 -40.56 12.95
CA GLY A 59 -1.28 -39.36 13.32
C GLY A 59 0.24 -39.50 13.22
N LYS A 60 0.76 -40.55 12.57
CA LYS A 60 2.21 -40.72 12.39
C LYS A 60 2.70 -39.84 11.25
N HIS A 61 3.77 -39.09 11.51
CA HIS A 61 4.39 -38.19 10.53
C HIS A 61 5.65 -38.79 9.93
N ARG A 62 5.81 -38.66 8.61
CA ARG A 62 7.04 -39.00 7.89
C ARG A 62 7.36 -37.98 6.81
N VAL A 63 8.64 -37.70 6.64
CA VAL A 63 9.16 -36.76 5.65
C VAL A 63 9.73 -37.55 4.47
N PHE A 64 9.40 -37.14 3.25
CA PHE A 64 9.86 -37.75 2.01
C PHE A 64 10.40 -36.69 1.05
N PRO A 65 11.47 -36.98 0.29
CA PRO A 65 11.90 -36.11 -0.80
C PRO A 65 10.86 -36.12 -1.93
N MET A 66 10.63 -34.96 -2.54
CA MET A 66 9.69 -34.80 -3.66
C MET A 66 10.35 -35.16 -4.99
N GLU A 67 10.80 -36.41 -5.11
CA GLU A 67 11.50 -36.92 -6.30
C GLU A 67 10.53 -37.17 -7.46
N PRO A 68 10.98 -37.04 -8.72
CA PRO A 68 10.20 -37.44 -9.89
C PRO A 68 9.67 -38.87 -9.76
N ARG A 69 8.37 -39.05 -10.00
CA ARG A 69 7.68 -40.35 -9.92
C ARG A 69 7.68 -41.00 -8.52
N GLY A 70 7.96 -40.23 -7.46
CA GLY A 70 8.10 -40.75 -6.09
C GLY A 70 6.80 -41.10 -5.36
N PHE A 71 5.62 -40.80 -5.94
CA PHE A 71 4.34 -40.95 -5.23
C PHE A 71 3.27 -41.60 -6.11
N LEU A 72 2.28 -42.20 -5.46
CA LEU A 72 1.03 -42.65 -6.05
C LEU A 72 -0.10 -41.74 -5.56
N LEU A 73 -0.90 -41.26 -6.49
CA LEU A 73 -2.19 -40.62 -6.23
C LEU A 73 -3.27 -41.53 -6.82
N GLU A 74 -4.13 -42.07 -5.96
CA GLU A 74 -5.16 -43.05 -6.36
C GLU A 74 -4.57 -44.25 -7.13
N GLY A 75 -3.41 -44.75 -6.69
CA GLY A 75 -2.69 -45.84 -7.33
C GLY A 75 -1.97 -45.49 -8.64
N ARG A 76 -2.01 -44.23 -9.08
CA ARG A 76 -1.31 -43.76 -10.29
C ARG A 76 -0.03 -43.02 -9.93
N VAL A 77 1.07 -43.35 -10.61
CA VAL A 77 2.37 -42.71 -10.39
C VAL A 77 2.31 -41.22 -10.75
N VAL A 78 2.71 -40.36 -9.81
CA VAL A 78 2.77 -38.91 -9.93
C VAL A 78 4.12 -38.38 -9.42
N THR A 79 4.47 -37.18 -9.86
CA THR A 79 5.54 -36.39 -9.26
C THR A 79 4.91 -35.28 -8.42
N LEU A 80 5.22 -35.21 -7.14
CA LEU A 80 4.74 -34.09 -6.33
C LEU A 80 5.59 -32.85 -6.60
N ILE A 81 4.92 -31.73 -6.83
CA ILE A 81 5.55 -30.41 -6.96
C ILE A 81 5.08 -29.49 -5.84
N ARG A 82 5.89 -28.49 -5.50
CA ARG A 82 5.52 -27.54 -4.45
C ARG A 82 4.24 -26.81 -4.85
N PRO A 83 3.24 -26.69 -3.96
CA PRO A 83 2.03 -25.93 -4.27
C PRO A 83 2.41 -24.50 -4.64
N ARG A 84 1.93 -24.05 -5.80
CA ARG A 84 2.07 -22.66 -6.22
C ARG A 84 1.12 -21.85 -5.34
N ALA A 85 1.64 -20.93 -4.54
CA ALA A 85 0.79 -20.02 -3.79
C ALA A 85 -0.18 -19.36 -4.77
N ALA A 86 -1.49 -19.52 -4.52
CA ALA A 86 -2.50 -18.80 -5.29
C ALA A 86 -2.15 -17.31 -5.23
N ALA A 87 -1.91 -16.70 -6.38
CA ALA A 87 -1.76 -15.26 -6.44
C ALA A 87 -3.05 -14.65 -5.88
N PRO A 88 -3.00 -13.65 -5.00
CA PRO A 88 -4.22 -13.03 -4.49
C PRO A 88 -5.06 -12.54 -5.67
N THR A 89 -6.25 -13.12 -5.85
CA THR A 89 -7.13 -12.94 -7.03
C THR A 89 -8.13 -11.81 -6.88
N GLY A 90 -8.01 -10.98 -5.84
CA GLY A 90 -8.81 -9.77 -5.70
C GLY A 90 -8.18 -8.59 -6.43
N PRO A 91 -8.97 -7.63 -6.95
CA PRO A 91 -8.41 -6.34 -7.33
C PRO A 91 -7.67 -5.77 -6.13
N ARG A 92 -6.36 -5.59 -6.26
CA ARG A 92 -5.57 -4.90 -5.24
C ARG A 92 -6.14 -3.50 -5.13
N ARG A 93 -6.35 -3.01 -3.91
CA ARG A 93 -6.75 -1.61 -3.69
C ARG A 93 -5.51 -0.79 -3.30
N THR A 94 -5.48 0.47 -3.69
CA THR A 94 -4.52 1.46 -3.16
C THR A 94 -4.84 1.76 -1.70
N ALA A 95 -3.95 2.47 -1.00
CA ALA A 95 -4.19 2.88 0.38
C ALA A 95 -5.37 3.85 0.53
N SER A 96 -5.69 4.65 -0.50
CA SER A 96 -6.88 5.49 -0.61
C SER A 96 -8.17 4.69 -0.82
N GLY A 97 -8.07 3.44 -1.27
CA GLY A 97 -9.19 2.52 -1.47
C GLY A 97 -9.62 2.35 -2.93
N SER A 98 -8.98 3.03 -3.88
CA SER A 98 -9.17 2.88 -5.33
C SER A 98 -8.71 1.52 -5.83
N LEU A 99 -9.15 1.14 -7.03
CA LEU A 99 -8.64 -0.07 -7.70
C LEU A 99 -7.21 0.17 -8.16
N ALA A 100 -6.26 -0.61 -7.63
CA ALA A 100 -4.88 -0.55 -8.06
C ALA A 100 -4.78 -1.05 -9.50
N LEU A 101 -4.22 -0.23 -10.37
CA LEU A 101 -3.89 -0.59 -11.75
C LEU A 101 -2.50 -1.24 -11.77
N PRO A 102 -2.39 -2.57 -11.99
CA PRO A 102 -1.10 -3.21 -12.08
C PRO A 102 -0.37 -2.64 -13.31
N GLN A 103 0.80 -2.02 -13.11
CA GLN A 103 1.68 -1.50 -14.17
C GLN A 103 1.24 -0.19 -14.86
N ALA A 104 0.53 0.71 -14.18
CA ALA A 104 0.43 2.08 -14.67
C ALA A 104 1.85 2.70 -14.72
N ARG A 105 2.36 3.00 -15.93
CA ARG A 105 3.58 3.81 -16.07
C ARG A 105 3.30 5.18 -15.49
N ALA A 106 4.21 5.69 -14.65
CA ALA A 106 4.13 7.06 -14.15
C ALA A 106 3.90 8.01 -15.34
N ARG A 107 2.79 8.74 -15.32
CA ARG A 107 2.50 9.74 -16.35
C ARG A 107 3.47 10.92 -16.19
N VAL A 108 3.68 11.66 -17.28
CA VAL A 108 4.30 12.98 -17.17
C VAL A 108 3.44 13.80 -16.21
N ALA A 109 4.09 14.42 -15.22
CA ALA A 109 3.39 15.25 -14.24
C ALA A 109 2.51 16.27 -14.98
N ARG A 110 1.22 16.29 -14.64
CA ARG A 110 0.31 17.36 -15.03
C ARG A 110 0.83 18.69 -14.50
N ALA A 111 0.40 19.79 -15.10
CA ALA A 111 0.75 21.12 -14.59
C ALA A 111 0.01 21.43 -13.28
N GLY A 112 -1.11 20.76 -12.98
CA GLY A 112 -1.82 20.90 -11.71
C GLY A 112 -0.97 20.51 -10.49
N ARG A 113 -1.20 21.20 -9.38
CA ARG A 113 -0.46 21.05 -8.12
C ARG A 113 -1.39 21.06 -6.92
N ILE A 114 -1.04 20.26 -5.91
CA ILE A 114 -1.60 20.37 -4.56
C ILE A 114 -0.51 20.91 -3.64
N TYR A 115 -0.80 22.00 -2.94
CA TYR A 115 0.02 22.50 -1.85
C TYR A 115 -0.59 22.08 -0.52
N VAL A 116 0.25 21.73 0.44
CA VAL A 116 -0.15 21.40 1.81
C VAL A 116 0.62 22.28 2.79
N GLU A 117 0.11 22.50 3.99
CA GLU A 117 0.71 23.47 4.91
C GLU A 117 2.11 23.08 5.41
N GLY A 118 2.36 21.79 5.62
CA GLY A 118 3.63 21.32 6.15
C GLY A 118 4.11 19.99 5.60
N ARG A 119 5.32 19.61 6.03
CA ARG A 119 5.95 18.36 5.61
C ARG A 119 5.18 17.11 6.07
N HIS A 120 4.59 17.15 7.27
CA HIS A 120 3.84 15.99 7.79
C HIS A 120 2.59 15.72 6.93
N ASP A 121 1.92 16.77 6.47
CA ASP A 121 0.80 16.69 5.52
C ASP A 121 1.22 16.01 4.24
N ALA A 122 2.34 16.47 3.65
CA ALA A 122 2.85 15.90 2.41
C ALA A 122 3.20 14.41 2.59
N GLU A 123 3.82 14.04 3.72
CA GLU A 123 4.14 12.65 4.04
C GLU A 123 2.88 11.79 4.26
N LEU A 124 1.82 12.35 4.85
CA LEU A 124 0.54 11.65 5.05
C LEU A 124 -0.21 11.48 3.73
N VAL A 125 -0.25 12.53 2.92
CA VAL A 125 -0.87 12.50 1.59
C VAL A 125 -0.17 11.48 0.71
N GLU A 126 1.16 11.49 0.69
CA GLU A 126 1.97 10.48 0.00
C GLU A 126 1.67 9.06 0.50
N ARG A 127 1.55 8.87 1.83
CA ARG A 127 1.27 7.54 2.41
C ARG A 127 -0.06 6.95 1.94
N VAL A 128 -1.10 7.77 1.79
CA VAL A 128 -2.46 7.27 1.52
C VAL A 128 -2.86 7.40 0.06
N TRP A 129 -2.50 8.50 -0.61
CA TRP A 129 -2.90 8.80 -1.99
C TRP A 129 -1.74 8.80 -2.99
N GLY A 130 -0.49 8.56 -2.56
CA GLY A 130 0.67 8.65 -3.45
C GLY A 130 0.56 7.77 -4.71
N ASP A 131 -0.05 6.58 -4.61
CA ASP A 131 -0.29 5.71 -5.76
C ASP A 131 -1.26 6.34 -6.77
N ASP A 132 -2.38 6.88 -6.28
CA ASP A 132 -3.42 7.53 -7.10
C ASP A 132 -2.89 8.82 -7.73
N LEU A 133 -2.18 9.65 -6.96
CA LEU A 133 -1.60 10.90 -7.42
C LEU A 133 -0.57 10.69 -8.54
N ARG A 134 0.22 9.62 -8.50
CA ARG A 134 1.15 9.26 -9.58
C ARG A 134 0.44 8.83 -10.86
N ILE A 135 -0.71 8.15 -10.72
CA ILE A 135 -1.55 7.78 -11.86
C ILE A 135 -2.13 9.04 -12.50
N GLU A 136 -2.59 9.99 -11.68
CA GLU A 136 -3.12 11.26 -12.16
C GLU A 136 -2.03 12.25 -12.61
N GLY A 137 -0.77 12.00 -12.26
CA GLY A 137 0.34 12.91 -12.53
C GLY A 137 0.27 14.19 -11.71
N VAL A 138 -0.38 14.17 -10.55
CA VAL A 138 -0.49 15.30 -9.64
C VAL A 138 0.71 15.29 -8.69
N VAL A 139 1.32 16.45 -8.50
CA VAL A 139 2.45 16.63 -7.57
C VAL A 139 1.94 17.36 -6.32
N VAL A 140 2.42 16.91 -5.16
CA VAL A 140 2.18 17.53 -3.87
C VAL A 140 3.46 18.23 -3.41
N GLU A 141 3.33 19.49 -3.05
CA GLU A 141 4.40 20.32 -2.49
C GLU A 141 3.93 20.86 -1.14
N TYR A 142 4.84 21.08 -0.19
CA TYR A 142 4.48 21.69 1.09
C TYR A 142 4.92 23.15 1.14
N LEU A 143 4.14 23.94 1.85
CA LEU A 143 4.41 25.32 2.21
C LEU A 143 5.26 25.38 3.48
N GLU A 144 5.85 26.53 3.78
CA GLU A 144 6.42 26.80 5.11
C GLU A 144 5.45 27.64 5.96
N GLY A 145 4.16 27.29 5.88
CA GLY A 145 3.03 28.02 6.47
C GLY A 145 2.16 28.77 5.45
N ILE A 146 0.94 29.13 5.87
CA ILE A 146 -0.05 29.77 4.98
C ILE A 146 0.26 31.23 4.64
N ASP A 147 1.17 31.91 5.35
CA ASP A 147 1.44 33.34 5.17
C ASP A 147 1.85 33.72 3.73
N ASP A 148 2.56 32.82 3.05
CA ASP A 148 3.06 33.05 1.69
C ASP A 148 2.05 32.66 0.60
N LEU A 149 0.88 32.13 0.98
CA LEU A 149 -0.11 31.60 0.05
C LEU A 149 -0.52 32.61 -1.04
N PRO A 150 -0.81 33.90 -0.75
CA PRO A 150 -1.16 34.85 -1.79
C PRO A 150 -0.03 35.10 -2.81
N ALA A 151 1.23 35.05 -2.37
CA ALA A 151 2.37 35.20 -3.27
C ALA A 151 2.54 33.98 -4.17
N ILE A 152 2.47 32.78 -3.58
CA ILE A 152 2.59 31.51 -4.29
C ILE A 152 1.50 31.35 -5.35
N VAL A 153 0.26 31.73 -5.04
CA VAL A 153 -0.84 31.67 -6.01
C VAL A 153 -0.60 32.62 -7.18
N ARG A 154 -0.09 33.84 -6.93
CA ARG A 154 0.26 34.78 -8.01
C ARG A 154 1.38 34.21 -8.88
N ASP A 155 2.44 33.70 -8.28
CA ASP A 155 3.61 33.19 -8.99
C ASP A 155 3.28 31.92 -9.80
N PHE A 156 2.44 31.04 -9.26
CA PHE A 156 1.97 29.85 -9.95
C PHE A 156 1.07 30.18 -11.16
N SER A 157 0.35 31.31 -11.10
CA SER A 157 -0.60 31.76 -12.14
C SER A 157 -1.59 30.66 -12.60
N PRO A 158 -2.45 30.16 -11.67
CA PRO A 158 -3.38 29.07 -11.94
C PRO A 158 -4.26 29.30 -13.18
N GLY A 159 -4.36 28.27 -14.02
CA GLY A 159 -5.08 28.31 -15.29
C GLY A 159 -5.91 27.05 -15.53
N PRO A 160 -6.68 26.99 -16.63
CA PRO A 160 -7.52 25.84 -16.94
C PRO A 160 -6.74 24.54 -17.09
N ASP A 161 -5.49 24.62 -17.58
CA ASP A 161 -4.59 23.46 -17.76
C ASP A 161 -3.64 23.22 -16.57
N ALA A 162 -3.61 24.15 -15.61
CA ALA A 162 -2.71 24.17 -14.46
C ALA A 162 -3.46 24.67 -13.22
N ARG A 163 -4.36 23.83 -12.70
CA ARG A 163 -5.17 24.15 -11.52
C ARG A 163 -4.37 23.96 -10.23
N LEU A 164 -4.65 24.81 -9.25
CA LEU A 164 -4.00 24.80 -7.95
C LEU A 164 -4.99 24.37 -6.86
N GLY A 165 -4.63 23.34 -6.11
CA GLY A 165 -5.31 22.93 -4.89
C GLY A 165 -4.45 23.25 -3.68
N VAL A 166 -5.04 23.68 -2.56
CA VAL A 166 -4.32 23.97 -1.32
C VAL A 166 -5.08 23.38 -0.13
N LEU A 167 -4.39 22.57 0.66
CA LEU A 167 -4.88 22.02 1.93
C LEU A 167 -4.26 22.81 3.08
N VAL A 168 -5.11 23.33 3.96
CA VAL A 168 -4.75 24.19 5.08
C VAL A 168 -5.15 23.55 6.41
N ASP A 169 -4.27 23.62 7.40
CA ASP A 169 -4.56 23.16 8.75
C ASP A 169 -5.40 24.20 9.48
N HIS A 170 -6.22 23.74 10.41
CA HIS A 170 -7.04 24.59 11.27
C HIS A 170 -7.85 25.68 10.53
N LEU A 171 -8.37 25.34 9.35
CA LEU A 171 -9.17 26.26 8.53
C LEU A 171 -10.58 26.42 9.11
N VAL A 172 -10.67 27.21 10.18
CA VAL A 172 -11.88 27.47 10.96
C VAL A 172 -12.24 28.95 10.89
N PRO A 173 -13.53 29.34 10.81
CA PRO A 173 -13.92 30.74 10.76
C PRO A 173 -13.35 31.59 11.90
N GLY A 174 -12.74 32.73 11.55
CA GLY A 174 -12.18 33.68 12.52
C GLY A 174 -10.72 33.41 12.89
N THR A 175 -10.11 32.34 12.39
CA THR A 175 -8.67 32.10 12.55
C THR A 175 -7.82 33.00 11.63
N LYS A 176 -6.49 32.92 11.74
CA LYS A 176 -5.58 33.63 10.83
C LYS A 176 -5.63 32.96 9.44
N GLU A 177 -5.67 31.65 9.43
CA GLU A 177 -5.66 30.78 8.27
C GLU A 177 -6.88 31.05 7.39
N SER A 178 -8.08 31.16 7.99
CA SER A 178 -9.30 31.49 7.26
C SER A 178 -9.29 32.91 6.68
N ARG A 179 -8.62 33.86 7.33
CA ARG A 179 -8.47 35.22 6.79
C ARG A 179 -7.56 35.25 5.58
N ILE A 180 -6.40 34.59 5.65
CA ILE A 180 -5.44 34.53 4.53
C ILE A 180 -6.03 33.75 3.36
N ALA A 181 -6.68 32.62 3.61
CA ALA A 181 -7.36 31.85 2.56
C ALA A 181 -8.40 32.69 1.81
N ALA A 182 -9.13 33.56 2.50
CA ALA A 182 -10.13 34.43 1.90
C ALA A 182 -9.56 35.55 1.02
N GLU A 183 -8.26 35.87 1.14
CA GLU A 183 -7.58 36.83 0.26
C GLU A 183 -7.35 36.26 -1.14
N VAL A 184 -7.37 34.93 -1.27
CA VAL A 184 -7.14 34.24 -2.53
C VAL A 184 -8.47 33.84 -3.15
N THR A 185 -8.71 34.30 -4.36
CA THR A 185 -9.90 33.96 -5.15
C THR A 185 -9.50 33.65 -6.59
N GLY A 186 -10.23 32.74 -7.23
CA GLY A 186 -10.01 32.40 -8.64
C GLY A 186 -10.67 31.08 -9.04
N GLU A 187 -11.10 30.96 -10.29
CA GLU A 187 -11.79 29.77 -10.81
C GLU A 187 -10.91 28.51 -10.82
N HIS A 188 -9.60 28.69 -10.93
CA HIS A 188 -8.63 27.60 -11.04
C HIS A 188 -7.88 27.33 -9.74
N VAL A 189 -8.31 27.96 -8.63
CA VAL A 189 -7.75 27.76 -7.29
C VAL A 189 -8.83 27.20 -6.38
N LEU A 190 -8.50 26.14 -5.66
CA LEU A 190 -9.33 25.61 -4.60
C LEU A 190 -8.52 25.57 -3.31
N ILE A 191 -8.97 26.32 -2.30
CA ILE A 191 -8.42 26.26 -0.95
C ILE A 191 -9.44 25.58 -0.06
N VAL A 192 -9.01 24.48 0.54
CA VAL A 192 -9.80 23.79 1.56
C VAL A 192 -8.93 23.50 2.76
N GLY A 193 -9.55 23.04 3.84
CA GLY A 193 -8.81 22.71 5.04
C GLY A 193 -9.63 21.85 5.98
N HIS A 194 -8.98 21.48 7.08
CA HIS A 194 -9.58 20.65 8.11
C HIS A 194 -9.64 21.37 9.47
N PRO A 195 -10.52 20.95 10.38
CA PRO A 195 -10.71 21.65 11.66
C PRO A 195 -9.56 21.44 12.66
N TYR A 196 -8.70 20.44 12.40
CA TYR A 196 -7.63 20.04 13.31
C TYR A 196 -6.55 21.10 13.44
N ILE A 197 -5.94 21.17 14.62
CA ILE A 197 -4.83 22.11 14.87
C ILE A 197 -3.58 21.71 14.09
N ASP A 198 -3.38 20.41 13.89
CA ASP A 198 -2.29 19.84 13.11
C ASP A 198 -2.74 18.51 12.50
N VAL A 199 -2.17 18.14 11.36
CA VAL A 199 -2.45 16.89 10.65
C VAL A 199 -2.32 15.61 11.50
N TRP A 200 -1.54 15.63 12.60
CA TRP A 200 -1.50 14.51 13.54
C TRP A 200 -2.89 14.11 14.02
N GLU A 201 -3.73 15.09 14.35
CA GLU A 201 -5.08 14.88 14.87
C GLU A 201 -6.05 14.32 13.81
N ALA A 202 -5.69 14.40 12.53
CA ALA A 202 -6.44 13.78 11.45
C ALA A 202 -6.25 12.25 11.36
N VAL A 203 -5.27 11.68 12.08
CA VAL A 203 -5.13 10.22 12.22
C VAL A 203 -6.00 9.74 13.37
N LYS A 204 -6.78 8.68 13.15
CA LYS A 204 -7.68 8.14 14.18
C LYS A 204 -6.91 7.70 15.42
N PRO A 205 -7.37 8.08 16.63
CA PRO A 205 -6.76 7.62 17.89
C PRO A 205 -6.56 6.10 17.97
N SER A 206 -7.54 5.34 17.48
CA SER A 206 -7.49 3.87 17.45
C SER A 206 -6.35 3.31 16.61
N SER A 207 -5.98 3.98 15.51
CA SER A 207 -4.87 3.54 14.65
C SER A 207 -3.52 3.73 15.35
N VAL A 208 -3.37 4.83 16.10
CA VAL A 208 -2.16 5.15 16.88
C VAL A 208 -2.10 4.38 18.22
N GLY A 209 -3.21 3.77 18.64
CA GLY A 209 -3.33 3.03 19.89
C GLY A 209 -3.48 3.94 21.12
N ILE A 210 -4.11 5.11 20.95
CA ILE A 210 -4.42 6.05 22.05
C ILE A 210 -5.94 6.18 22.21
N PRO A 211 -6.45 6.48 23.42
CA PRO A 211 -7.89 6.61 23.64
C PRO A 211 -8.49 7.82 22.92
N ALA A 212 -7.76 8.94 22.89
CA ALA A 212 -8.11 10.18 22.20
C ALA A 212 -6.85 11.05 22.05
N TRP A 213 -6.87 12.00 21.12
CA TRP A 213 -5.88 13.07 21.09
C TRP A 213 -6.01 13.96 22.33
N PRO A 214 -4.90 14.35 22.97
CA PRO A 214 -4.96 15.19 24.16
C PRO A 214 -5.28 16.64 23.79
N THR A 215 -6.02 17.33 24.65
CA THR A 215 -6.21 18.77 24.52
C THR A 215 -4.97 19.51 25.02
N VAL A 216 -4.31 20.26 24.13
CA VAL A 216 -3.18 21.12 24.48
C VAL A 216 -3.67 22.54 24.77
N PRO A 217 -3.31 23.15 25.92
CA PRO A 217 -3.69 24.52 26.23
C PRO A 217 -3.16 25.52 25.19
N ARG A 218 -3.95 26.57 24.93
CA ARG A 218 -3.54 27.67 24.04
C ARG A 218 -2.23 28.33 24.53
N GLY A 219 -1.41 28.75 23.57
CA GLY A 219 -0.11 29.39 23.83
C GLY A 219 1.04 28.42 24.05
N GLN A 220 0.80 27.11 23.96
CA GLN A 220 1.84 26.08 23.94
C GLN A 220 2.04 25.55 22.52
N ASP A 221 3.25 25.12 22.20
CA ASP A 221 3.49 24.34 20.99
C ASP A 221 2.67 23.04 21.05
N TRP A 222 1.80 22.85 20.06
CA TRP A 222 0.81 21.78 20.08
C TRP A 222 1.48 20.41 20.03
N LYS A 223 2.48 20.20 19.15
CA LYS A 223 3.17 18.91 19.00
C LYS A 223 3.91 18.49 20.26
N THR A 224 4.64 19.42 20.88
CA THR A 224 5.33 19.19 22.15
C THR A 224 4.34 18.90 23.28
N GLY A 225 3.22 19.64 23.31
CA GLY A 225 2.13 19.41 24.26
C GLY A 225 1.52 18.01 24.14
N VAL A 226 1.28 17.54 22.91
CA VAL A 226 0.79 16.18 22.63
C VAL A 226 1.79 15.13 23.10
N CYS A 227 3.08 15.27 22.75
CA CYS A 227 4.11 14.33 23.20
C CYS A 227 4.14 14.23 24.73
N ARG A 228 4.13 15.37 25.43
CA ARG A 228 4.13 15.41 26.89
C ARG A 228 2.90 14.75 27.49
N ALA A 229 1.71 15.04 26.97
CA ALA A 229 0.46 14.50 27.48
C ALA A 229 0.34 12.98 27.27
N LEU A 230 0.91 12.45 26.18
CA LEU A 230 0.92 11.01 25.87
C LEU A 230 2.14 10.28 26.46
N GLY A 231 3.04 10.99 27.16
CA GLY A 231 4.27 10.41 27.70
C GLY A 231 5.27 9.96 26.62
N TRP A 232 5.19 10.52 25.43
CA TRP A 232 6.16 10.28 24.36
C TRP A 232 7.38 11.19 24.53
N PRO A 233 8.56 10.79 24.01
CA PRO A 233 9.71 11.69 23.96
C PRO A 233 9.33 13.01 23.27
N GLU A 234 9.85 14.14 23.76
CA GLU A 234 9.69 15.47 23.13
C GLU A 234 10.56 15.58 21.85
N ASN A 235 10.42 14.59 20.97
CA ASN A 235 11.01 14.53 19.64
C ASN A 235 9.86 14.39 18.64
N THR A 236 9.46 15.52 18.05
CA THR A 236 8.31 15.61 17.15
C THR A 236 8.50 14.76 15.89
N GLY A 237 9.72 14.63 15.38
CA GLY A 237 10.02 13.77 14.24
C GLY A 237 9.82 12.28 14.56
N ALA A 238 10.30 11.82 15.71
CA ALA A 238 10.11 10.43 16.16
C ALA A 238 8.63 10.12 16.46
N ALA A 239 7.93 11.06 17.08
CA ALA A 239 6.49 10.97 17.31
C ALA A 239 5.71 10.92 15.99
N TRP A 240 6.09 11.74 15.01
CA TRP A 240 5.48 11.70 13.69
C TRP A 240 5.72 10.36 12.98
N GLN A 241 6.94 9.83 12.98
CA GLN A 241 7.23 8.52 12.39
C GLN A 241 6.42 7.41 13.06
N ARG A 242 6.23 7.48 14.39
CA ARG A 242 5.33 6.57 15.11
C ARG A 242 3.90 6.68 14.60
N ILE A 243 3.34 7.88 14.50
CA ILE A 243 1.98 8.13 13.99
C ILE A 243 1.85 7.63 12.55
N LEU A 244 2.74 8.07 11.66
CA LEU A 244 2.72 7.71 10.24
C LEU A 244 2.85 6.20 10.04
N SER A 245 3.64 5.49 10.84
CA SER A 245 3.77 4.02 10.76
C SER A 245 2.46 3.26 11.05
N SER A 246 1.54 3.89 11.78
CA SER A 246 0.22 3.33 12.09
C SER A 246 -0.79 3.46 10.96
N VAL A 247 -0.58 4.41 10.03
CA VAL A 247 -1.45 4.65 8.89
C VAL A 247 -1.18 3.63 7.79
N ARG A 248 -2.16 2.77 7.53
CA ARG A 248 -2.12 1.73 6.49
C ARG A 248 -3.03 2.05 5.31
N SER A 249 -4.13 2.76 5.56
CA SER A 249 -5.11 3.12 4.53
C SER A 249 -5.94 4.34 4.94
N TYR A 250 -6.77 4.84 4.04
CA TYR A 250 -7.77 5.88 4.30
C TYR A 250 -8.64 5.60 5.54
N LYS A 251 -8.82 4.33 5.91
CA LYS A 251 -9.62 3.93 7.08
C LYS A 251 -9.02 4.39 8.40
N ASP A 252 -7.73 4.67 8.43
CA ASP A 252 -7.00 5.16 9.60
C ASP A 252 -7.12 6.68 9.79
N LEU A 253 -7.77 7.38 8.86
CA LEU A 253 -7.90 8.83 8.87
C LEU A 253 -9.34 9.26 9.17
N GLU A 254 -9.45 10.45 9.74
CA GLU A 254 -10.73 11.08 10.01
C GLU A 254 -11.41 11.56 8.71
N PRO A 255 -12.75 11.40 8.57
CA PRO A 255 -13.47 11.78 7.35
C PRO A 255 -13.32 13.25 6.96
N ALA A 256 -13.10 14.14 7.94
CA ALA A 256 -12.94 15.57 7.71
C ALA A 256 -11.68 15.89 6.90
N LEU A 257 -10.62 15.09 6.99
CA LEU A 257 -9.45 15.20 6.13
C LEU A 257 -9.70 14.51 4.78
N LEU A 258 -10.25 13.28 4.80
CA LEU A 258 -10.47 12.49 3.58
C LEU A 258 -11.25 13.25 2.52
N GLY A 259 -12.42 13.79 2.88
CA GLY A 259 -13.27 14.52 1.93
C GLY A 259 -12.59 15.74 1.32
N ARG A 260 -11.67 16.38 2.06
CA ARG A 260 -10.94 17.57 1.61
C ARG A 260 -9.84 17.22 0.61
N VAL A 261 -9.11 16.12 0.85
CA VAL A 261 -8.09 15.65 -0.09
C VAL A 261 -8.72 15.16 -1.38
N GLU A 262 -9.84 14.42 -1.33
CA GLU A 262 -10.56 14.00 -2.54
C GLU A 262 -11.06 15.20 -3.35
N GLU A 263 -11.64 16.21 -2.69
CA GLU A 263 -12.10 17.45 -3.32
C GLU A 263 -10.96 18.19 -4.05
N LEU A 264 -9.76 18.20 -3.47
CA LEU A 264 -8.57 18.77 -4.09
C LEU A 264 -8.13 17.96 -5.31
N ILE A 265 -8.08 16.63 -5.20
CA ILE A 265 -7.71 15.74 -6.30
C ILE A 265 -8.67 15.93 -7.47
N ASP A 266 -9.97 15.92 -7.22
CA ASP A 266 -11.00 16.17 -8.23
C ASP A 266 -10.76 17.51 -8.92
N HIS A 267 -10.58 18.59 -8.16
CA HIS A 267 -10.34 19.93 -8.71
C HIS A 267 -9.10 19.99 -9.61
N VAL A 268 -7.96 19.47 -9.17
CA VAL A 268 -6.70 19.57 -9.94
C VAL A 268 -6.63 18.59 -11.10
N THR A 269 -7.54 17.61 -11.16
CA THR A 269 -7.61 16.64 -12.25
C THR A 269 -8.67 16.96 -13.29
N VAL A 270 -9.58 17.91 -13.04
CA VAL A 270 -10.53 18.43 -14.05
C VAL A 270 -9.78 18.96 -15.27
N GLY A 271 -10.16 18.49 -16.45
CA GLY A 271 -9.71 19.05 -17.74
C GLY A 271 -8.34 18.57 -18.23
N GLY A 272 -7.63 17.72 -17.48
CA GLY A 272 -6.42 17.09 -18.00
C GLY A 272 -6.73 16.15 -19.17
N PRO A 273 -5.78 15.91 -20.10
CA PRO A 273 -6.05 15.11 -21.29
C PRO A 273 -6.62 13.75 -20.86
N ALA A 274 -7.81 13.44 -21.37
CA ALA A 274 -8.34 12.10 -21.35
C ALA A 274 -7.24 11.21 -21.96
N GLY A 275 -6.86 10.15 -21.23
CA GLY A 275 -5.91 9.19 -21.77
C GLY A 275 -6.41 8.63 -23.10
N PRO A 276 -5.50 8.16 -23.98
CA PRO A 276 -5.89 7.45 -25.19
C PRO A 276 -6.77 6.23 -24.89
#